data_AF-A0A6S5TW95-F1
#
_entry.id   AF-A0A6S5TW95-F1
#
_cell.length_a   1.000
_cell.length_b   1.000
_cell.length_c   1.000
_cell.angle_alpha   90.00
_cell.angle_beta   90.00
_cell.angle_gamma   90.00
#
_symmetry.space_group_name_H-M   'P 1'
#
loop_
_entity.id
_entity.type
_entity.pdbx_description
1 polymer ?
#
loop_
_entity_poly.entity_id
_entity_poly.type
_entity_poly.pdbx_seq_one_letter_code
_entity_poly.pdbx_strand_id
1 'polypeptide(L)'
;MSLGLNLHSCGSEARWFRAASLAVRGLAYGGGLVLTLGLVGCGGRVQPQVQYVRVEVPVQVPCRAPEVAVPAWATADLRKSDNLELKVRALLAERLQRIGYEKQMQAALAACQ
;
A
#
# COMPACT_ATOMS: atom_id res chain seq x y z
N MET A 1 -15.75 -17.20 7.76
CA MET A 1 -17.20 -17.38 7.56
C MET A 1 -17.55 -16.94 6.15
N SER A 2 -18.26 -17.79 5.42
CA SER A 2 -18.77 -17.66 4.04
C SER A 2 -17.75 -17.66 2.89
N LEU A 3 -17.38 -18.87 2.45
CA LEU A 3 -16.91 -19.15 1.08
C LEU A 3 -18.14 -19.49 0.23
N GLY A 4 -18.43 -18.65 -0.76
CA GLY A 4 -19.49 -18.88 -1.74
C GLY A 4 -19.09 -19.97 -2.74
N LEU A 5 -19.61 -21.18 -2.54
CA LEU A 5 -19.63 -22.25 -3.53
C LEU A 5 -20.81 -22.02 -4.47
N ASN A 6 -20.55 -21.52 -5.68
CA ASN A 6 -21.52 -21.55 -6.78
C ASN A 6 -21.14 -22.69 -7.72
N LEU A 7 -21.63 -23.89 -7.40
CA LEU A 7 -21.60 -25.05 -8.28
C LEU A 7 -22.89 -25.01 -9.12
N HIS A 8 -22.82 -24.45 -10.32
CA HIS A 8 -23.92 -24.54 -11.27
C HIS A 8 -23.89 -25.94 -11.89
N SER A 9 -24.82 -26.78 -11.46
CA SER A 9 -25.03 -28.10 -12.06
C SER A 9 -26.08 -28.03 -13.18
N CYS A 10 -25.87 -28.91 -14.14
CA CYS A 10 -26.86 -29.73 -14.82
C CYS A 10 -27.80 -29.07 -15.84
N GLY A 11 -27.64 -29.50 -17.10
CA GLY A 11 -28.71 -29.45 -18.09
C GLY A 11 -28.23 -29.70 -19.51
N SER A 12 -27.98 -30.95 -19.90
CA SER A 12 -28.35 -31.47 -21.24
C SER A 12 -28.02 -32.97 -21.33
N GLU A 13 -28.89 -33.76 -20.71
CA GLU A 13 -29.10 -35.16 -21.08
C GLU A 13 -29.66 -35.21 -22.52
N ALA A 14 -29.38 -36.33 -23.21
CA ALA A 14 -29.96 -36.71 -24.49
C ALA A 14 -29.40 -36.06 -25.77
N ARG A 15 -28.12 -36.31 -26.07
CA ARG A 15 -27.67 -36.40 -27.48
C ARG A 15 -26.42 -37.23 -27.76
N TRP A 16 -25.86 -37.91 -26.77
CA TRP A 16 -24.58 -38.62 -26.89
C TRP A 16 -24.67 -40.03 -27.49
N PHE A 17 -25.84 -40.68 -27.44
CA PHE A 17 -25.95 -42.09 -27.85
C PHE A 17 -25.80 -42.35 -29.36
N ARG A 18 -25.77 -41.31 -30.22
CA ARG A 18 -25.58 -41.48 -31.67
C ARG A 18 -24.16 -41.20 -32.18
N ALA A 19 -23.28 -40.60 -31.36
CA ALA A 19 -21.89 -40.34 -31.75
C ALA A 19 -20.93 -41.49 -31.38
N ALA A 20 -21.35 -42.39 -30.48
CA ALA A 20 -20.53 -43.49 -29.98
C ALA A 20 -20.21 -44.57 -31.04
N SER A 21 -20.99 -44.69 -32.12
CA SER A 21 -20.79 -45.73 -33.13
C SER A 21 -19.79 -45.37 -34.24
N LEU A 22 -19.39 -44.10 -34.36
CA LEU A 22 -18.39 -43.67 -35.35
C LEU A 22 -16.97 -43.53 -34.78
N ALA A 23 -16.82 -43.29 -33.47
CA ALA A 23 -15.52 -43.17 -32.82
C ALA A 23 -14.75 -44.51 -32.73
N VAL A 24 -15.46 -45.65 -32.69
CA VAL A 24 -14.83 -46.97 -32.54
C VAL A 24 -14.07 -47.41 -33.81
N ARG A 25 -14.42 -46.89 -34.99
CA ARG A 25 -13.70 -47.20 -36.25
C ARG A 25 -12.44 -46.37 -36.49
N GLY A 26 -12.30 -45.21 -35.85
CA GLY A 26 -11.12 -44.33 -35.98
C GLY A 26 -9.92 -44.74 -35.11
N LEU A 27 -10.14 -45.59 -34.10
CA LEU A 27 -9.11 -46.06 -33.17
C LEU A 27 -8.30 -47.27 -33.68
N ALA A 28 -8.59 -47.78 -34.88
CA ALA A 28 -7.87 -48.91 -35.47
C ALA A 28 -6.60 -48.51 -36.26
N TYR A 29 -6.39 -47.22 -36.56
CA TYR A 29 -5.20 -46.73 -37.26
C TYR A 29 -4.50 -45.63 -36.44
N GLY A 30 -3.61 -46.02 -35.54
CA GLY A 30 -2.47 -45.22 -35.07
C GLY A 30 -2.72 -43.94 -34.26
N GLY A 31 -3.97 -43.47 -34.09
CA GLY A 31 -4.28 -42.20 -33.42
C GLY A 31 -4.41 -42.24 -31.90
N GLY A 32 -4.47 -43.43 -31.29
CA GLY A 32 -4.69 -43.58 -29.84
C GLY A 32 -3.50 -43.13 -28.99
N LEU A 33 -2.26 -43.34 -29.47
CA LEU A 33 -1.04 -43.05 -28.70
C LEU A 33 -0.83 -41.53 -28.51
N VAL A 34 -1.12 -40.74 -29.56
CA VAL A 34 -0.95 -39.27 -29.55
C VAL A 34 -1.89 -38.61 -28.56
N LEU A 35 -3.13 -39.11 -28.43
CA LEU A 35 -4.11 -38.58 -27.48
C LEU A 35 -3.70 -38.84 -26.02
N THR A 36 -3.09 -40.01 -25.74
CA THR A 36 -2.64 -40.36 -24.39
C THR A 36 -1.40 -39.57 -23.93
N LEU A 37 -0.49 -39.22 -24.85
CA LEU A 37 0.70 -38.42 -24.54
C LEU A 37 0.39 -36.95 -24.24
N GLY A 38 -0.63 -36.37 -24.90
CA GLY A 38 -1.03 -34.98 -24.69
C GLY A 38 -1.63 -34.67 -23.31
N LEU A 39 -2.17 -35.68 -22.62
CA LEU A 39 -2.84 -35.50 -21.31
C LEU A 39 -1.90 -35.62 -20.10
N VAL A 40 -0.65 -36.03 -20.28
CA VAL A 40 0.33 -36.18 -19.18
C VAL A 40 1.04 -34.86 -18.84
N GLY A 41 0.88 -33.80 -19.65
CA GLY A 41 1.58 -32.53 -19.51
C GLY A 41 1.14 -31.60 -18.37
N CYS A 42 0.07 -31.92 -17.61
CA CYS A 42 -0.51 -31.00 -16.62
C CYS A 42 -0.34 -31.45 -15.15
N GLY A 43 0.75 -32.15 -14.83
CA GLY A 43 1.05 -32.59 -13.45
C GLY A 43 2.33 -32.02 -12.85
N GLY A 44 3.22 -31.45 -13.66
CA GLY A 44 4.54 -30.95 -13.24
C GLY A 44 4.50 -29.58 -12.55
N ARG A 45 3.71 -29.43 -11.48
CA ARG A 45 3.86 -28.26 -10.61
C ARG A 45 5.07 -28.48 -9.70
N VAL A 46 6.23 -28.00 -10.15
CA VAL A 46 7.42 -27.78 -9.31
C VAL A 46 6.94 -27.11 -8.03
N GLN A 47 7.23 -27.71 -6.86
CA GLN A 47 6.91 -27.06 -5.59
C GLN A 47 7.58 -25.69 -5.57
N PRO A 48 6.83 -24.58 -5.45
CA PRO A 48 7.43 -23.26 -5.37
C PRO A 48 8.35 -23.26 -4.15
N GLN A 49 9.63 -22.93 -4.36
CA GLN A 49 10.55 -22.71 -3.25
C GLN A 49 10.04 -21.53 -2.42
N VAL A 50 9.54 -21.82 -1.22
CA VAL A 50 9.07 -20.81 -0.27
C VAL A 50 10.30 -20.17 0.38
N GLN A 51 10.69 -18.99 -0.09
CA GLN A 51 11.68 -18.18 0.59
C GLN A 51 11.01 -17.36 1.69
N TYR A 52 11.38 -17.65 2.93
CA TYR A 52 10.97 -16.85 4.07
C TYR A 52 11.83 -15.59 4.13
N VAL A 53 11.22 -14.44 3.79
CA VAL A 53 11.86 -13.13 3.91
C VAL A 53 11.57 -12.57 5.30
N ARG A 54 12.62 -12.23 6.04
CA ARG A 54 12.48 -11.40 7.24
C ARG A 54 12.15 -9.98 6.80
N VAL A 55 10.98 -9.49 7.21
CA VAL A 55 10.57 -8.09 6.98
C VAL A 55 10.90 -7.31 8.25
N GLU A 56 11.73 -6.29 8.12
CA GLU A 56 11.93 -5.33 9.19
C GLU A 56 10.70 -4.43 9.28
N VAL A 57 10.01 -4.50 10.42
CA VAL A 57 8.87 -3.64 10.70
C VAL A 57 9.41 -2.39 11.41
N PRO A 58 9.25 -1.18 10.84
CA PRO A 58 9.69 0.03 11.51
C PRO A 58 8.89 0.23 12.80
N VAL A 59 9.60 0.36 13.91
CA VAL A 59 9.02 0.69 15.22
C VAL A 59 9.14 2.19 15.47
N GLN A 60 8.09 2.79 16.00
CA GLN A 60 8.08 4.22 16.33
C GLN A 60 9.00 4.46 17.54
N VAL A 61 10.08 5.21 17.34
CA VAL A 61 10.96 5.64 18.43
C VAL A 61 10.45 6.96 19.04
N PRO A 62 10.44 7.12 20.37
CA PRO A 62 10.00 8.37 20.99
C PRO A 62 11.05 9.47 20.78
N CYS A 63 10.64 10.61 20.23
CA CYS A 63 11.52 11.77 20.15
C CYS A 63 11.80 12.36 21.54
N ARG A 64 13.07 12.74 21.79
CA ARG A 64 13.53 13.37 23.04
C ARG A 64 13.93 14.83 22.86
N ALA A 65 13.33 15.53 21.88
CA ALA A 65 13.57 16.96 21.70
C ALA A 65 12.93 17.76 22.84
N PRO A 66 13.59 18.83 23.34
CA PRO A 66 13.01 19.73 24.32
C PRO A 66 11.84 20.51 23.71
N GLU A 67 10.86 20.86 24.55
CA GLU A 67 9.76 21.74 24.15
C GLU A 67 10.27 23.16 23.86
N VAL A 68 9.95 23.70 22.68
CA VAL A 68 10.34 25.06 22.29
C VAL A 68 9.28 26.03 22.81
N ALA A 69 9.66 26.88 23.76
CA ALA A 69 8.75 27.84 24.38
C ALA A 69 8.29 28.92 23.40
N VAL A 70 7.01 29.30 23.49
CA VAL A 70 6.44 30.41 22.72
C VAL A 70 7.08 31.74 23.17
N PRO A 71 7.65 32.54 22.26
CA PRO A 71 8.26 33.81 22.63
C PRO A 71 7.21 34.85 23.02
N ALA A 72 7.60 35.80 23.86
CA ALA A 72 6.82 37.01 24.08
C ALA A 72 6.83 37.87 22.80
N TRP A 73 5.73 37.81 22.05
CA TRP A 73 5.59 38.51 20.77
C TRP A 73 5.63 40.02 20.94
N ALA A 74 6.47 40.68 20.15
CA ALA A 74 6.65 42.14 20.25
C ALA A 74 5.37 42.94 19.94
N THR A 75 4.39 42.36 19.24
CA THR A 75 3.12 43.05 18.96
C THR A 75 2.03 42.81 20.01
N ALA A 76 2.28 41.98 21.04
CA ALA A 76 1.25 41.59 22.01
C ALA A 76 0.60 42.79 22.74
N ASP A 77 1.38 43.83 23.01
CA ASP A 77 0.93 45.02 23.76
C ASP A 77 0.50 46.19 22.85
N LEU A 78 0.47 45.99 21.54
CA LEU A 78 0.23 47.05 20.58
C LEU A 78 -1.25 47.47 20.55
N ARG A 79 -1.51 48.75 20.74
CA ARG A 79 -2.87 49.33 20.73
C ARG A 79 -3.17 50.00 19.41
N LYS A 80 -4.46 50.09 19.08
CA LYS A 80 -4.93 50.78 17.87
C LYS A 80 -4.55 52.26 17.86
N SER A 81 -4.52 52.90 19.03
CA SER A 81 -4.15 54.31 19.23
C SER A 81 -2.65 54.59 19.10
N ASP A 82 -1.80 53.56 19.06
CA ASP A 82 -0.36 53.76 19.05
C ASP A 82 0.12 54.40 17.74
N ASN A 83 1.19 55.18 17.85
CA ASN A 83 1.83 55.83 16.71
C ASN A 83 2.34 54.79 15.71
N LEU A 84 2.32 55.15 14.42
CA LEU A 84 2.79 54.31 13.32
C LEU A 84 4.24 53.86 13.54
N GLU A 85 5.12 54.73 14.03
CA GLU A 85 6.53 54.38 14.27
C GLU A 85 6.66 53.20 15.27
N LEU A 86 5.90 53.23 16.37
CA LEU A 86 5.90 52.16 17.36
C LEU A 86 5.37 50.85 16.75
N LYS A 87 4.32 50.93 15.92
CA LYS A 87 3.76 49.76 15.23
C LYS A 87 4.77 49.14 14.28
N VAL A 88 5.44 49.94 13.46
CA VAL A 88 6.46 49.44 12.51
C VAL A 88 7.63 48.81 13.25
N ARG A 89 8.11 49.42 14.34
CA ARG A 89 9.19 48.87 15.16
C ARG A 89 8.80 47.53 15.78
N ALA A 90 7.60 47.43 16.36
CA ALA A 90 7.09 46.19 16.94
C ALA A 90 6.95 45.08 15.88
N LEU A 91 6.41 45.40 14.70
CA LEU A 91 6.25 44.44 13.60
C LEU A 91 7.60 43.95 13.04
N LEU A 92 8.59 44.83 12.93
CA LEU A 92 9.94 44.42 12.50
C LEU A 92 10.61 43.52 13.53
N ALA A 93 10.49 43.85 14.82
CA ALA A 93 11.00 43.01 15.90
C ALA A 93 10.33 41.63 15.89
N GLU A 94 9.01 41.57 15.78
CA GLU A 94 8.27 40.30 15.73
C GLU A 94 8.62 39.46 14.50
N ARG A 95 8.83 40.08 13.34
CA ARG A 95 9.28 39.36 12.14
C ARG A 95 10.58 38.60 12.41
N LEU A 96 11.54 39.24 13.07
CA LEU A 96 12.80 38.60 13.43
C LEU A 96 12.61 37.51 14.50
N GLN A 97 11.71 37.72 15.47
CA GLN A 97 11.34 36.70 16.45
C GLN A 97 10.76 35.45 15.77
N ARG A 98 9.85 35.61 14.79
CA ARG A 98 9.27 34.48 14.05
C ARG A 98 10.33 33.69 13.29
N ILE A 99 11.25 34.38 12.60
CA ILE A 99 12.36 33.72 11.90
C ILE A 99 13.22 32.90 12.88
N GLY A 100 13.51 33.44 14.07
CA GLY A 100 14.26 32.73 15.10
C GLY A 100 13.51 31.51 15.64
N TYR A 101 12.22 31.68 15.94
CA TYR A 101 11.36 30.62 16.45
C TYR A 101 11.18 29.47 15.45
N GLU A 102 10.99 29.78 14.16
CA GLU A 102 10.92 28.78 13.10
C GLU A 102 12.22 27.96 13.00
N LYS A 103 13.38 28.60 13.14
CA LYS A 103 14.68 27.90 13.17
C LYS A 103 14.82 27.00 14.40
N GLN A 104 14.39 27.46 15.57
CA GLN A 104 14.39 26.64 16.79
C GLN A 104 13.47 25.42 16.63
N MET A 105 12.29 25.61 16.06
CA MET A 105 11.35 24.53 15.76
C MET A 105 11.92 23.53 14.76
N GLN A 106 12.55 24.01 13.68
CA GLN A 106 13.24 23.14 12.72
C GLN A 106 14.36 22.33 13.39
N ALA A 107 15.14 22.94 14.28
CA ALA A 107 16.19 22.24 15.03
C ALA A 107 15.61 21.16 15.95
N ALA A 108 14.50 21.45 16.64
CA ALA A 108 13.81 20.46 17.47
C ALA A 108 13.28 19.28 16.65
N LEU A 109 12.71 19.54 15.46
CA LEU A 109 12.25 18.48 14.54
C LEU A 109 13.42 17.66 13.97
N ALA A 110 14.55 18.31 13.65
CA ALA A 110 15.73 17.62 13.15
C ALA A 110 16.33 16.68 14.20
N ALA A 111 16.18 16.98 15.50
CA ALA A 111 16.59 16.08 16.58
C ALA A 111 15.69 14.83 16.73
N CYS A 112 14.56 14.77 16.03
CA CYS A 112 13.61 13.65 16.06
C CYS A 112 13.74 12.68 14.87
N GLN A 113 14.58 13.00 13.87
CA GLN A 113 14.85 12.13 12.72
C GLN A 113 15.94 11.12 13.05
#